data_AF-A0A0F9NY74-F1
#
_entry.id   AF-A0A0F9NY74-F1
#
_cell.length_a   1.000
_cell.length_b   1.000
_cell.length_c   1.000
_cell.angle_alpha   90.00
_cell.angle_beta   90.00
_cell.angle_gamma   90.00
#
_symmetry.space_group_name_H-M   'P 1'
#
loop_
_entity.id
_entity.type
_entity.pdbx_description
1 polymer ?
#
loop_
_entity_poly.entity_id
_entity_poly.type
_entity_poly.pdbx_seq_one_letter_code
_entity_poly.pdbx_strand_id
1 'polypeptide(L)'
;MSKLKTPIVEVNHGIMNRFADVIEVNRHLRKYPKLYFPILTHELEHSNQPFSLYDLKHDINSHNKVDQIQLLKFMFKHPKSFTQILPFYYTPRRKFVIDINLCIIYSVMLLLGIGIYFWLY
;
A
#
# COMPACT_ATOMS: atom_id res chain seq x y z
N MET A 1 27.03 4.39 -4.52
CA MET A 1 26.10 3.26 -4.32
C MET A 1 25.16 3.22 -5.51
N SER A 2 25.14 2.11 -6.25
CA SER A 2 24.30 1.98 -7.45
C SER A 2 22.84 2.14 -7.07
N LYS A 3 22.11 3.02 -7.77
CA LYS A 3 20.65 3.02 -7.76
C LYS A 3 20.22 1.63 -8.23
N LEU A 4 19.90 0.74 -7.30
CA LEU A 4 19.25 -0.53 -7.63
C LEU A 4 18.04 -0.16 -8.49
N LYS A 5 18.09 -0.50 -9.79
CA LYS A 5 16.94 -0.40 -10.68
C LYS A 5 15.95 -1.46 -10.20
N THR A 6 15.15 -1.14 -9.19
CA THR A 6 14.11 -2.04 -8.72
C THR A 6 13.19 -2.33 -9.90
N PRO A 7 13.09 -3.58 -10.36
CA PRO A 7 12.26 -3.93 -11.51
C PRO A 7 10.79 -3.63 -11.19
N ILE A 8 10.06 -3.09 -12.16
CA ILE A 8 8.62 -2.87 -12.06
C ILE A 8 7.94 -4.04 -12.77
N VAL A 9 7.06 -4.76 -12.07
CA VAL A 9 6.33 -5.91 -12.59
C VAL A 9 4.83 -5.68 -12.52
N GLU A 10 4.13 -6.03 -13.59
CA GLU A 10 2.69 -5.88 -13.65
C GLU A 10 1.95 -7.02 -12.96
N VAL A 11 1.03 -6.66 -12.07
CA VAL A 11 0.15 -7.58 -11.35
C VAL A 11 -1.32 -7.24 -11.61
N ASN A 12 -2.20 -8.11 -11.12
CA ASN A 12 -3.66 -8.03 -11.25
C ASN A 12 -4.37 -7.73 -9.93
N HIS A 13 -3.61 -7.36 -8.91
CA HIS A 13 -4.07 -7.12 -7.54
C HIS A 13 -3.31 -5.93 -6.97
N GLY A 14 -3.77 -5.41 -5.83
CA GLY A 14 -3.21 -4.21 -5.21
C GLY A 14 -3.31 -2.99 -6.12
N ILE A 15 -2.70 -1.90 -5.70
CA ILE A 15 -2.57 -0.68 -6.49
C ILE A 15 -1.13 -0.58 -6.99
N MET A 16 -0.21 -0.41 -6.06
CA MET A 16 1.22 -0.51 -6.25
C MET A 16 1.84 -0.89 -4.91
N ASN A 17 2.75 -1.86 -4.91
CA ASN A 17 3.44 -2.30 -3.71
C ASN A 17 4.94 -2.37 -3.99
N ARG A 18 5.73 -1.70 -3.16
CA ARG A 18 7.17 -1.87 -3.16
C ARG A 18 7.62 -2.98 -2.23
N PHE A 19 8.32 -3.94 -2.81
CA PHE A 19 9.09 -4.95 -2.09
C PHE A 19 10.59 -4.66 -2.27
N ALA A 20 11.41 -5.26 -1.41
CA ALA A 20 12.87 -5.05 -1.43
C ALA A 20 13.53 -5.31 -2.80
N ASP A 21 12.97 -6.23 -3.58
CA ASP A 21 13.50 -6.70 -4.87
C ASP A 21 12.65 -6.30 -6.09
N VAL A 22 11.43 -5.78 -5.93
CA VAL A 22 10.52 -5.47 -7.04
C VAL A 22 9.43 -4.47 -6.63
N ILE A 23 8.97 -3.64 -7.56
CA ILE A 23 7.74 -2.87 -7.43
C ILE A 23 6.66 -3.59 -8.23
N GLU A 24 5.63 -4.08 -7.56
CA GLU A 24 4.45 -4.64 -8.21
C GLU A 24 3.47 -3.51 -8.50
N VAL A 25 3.05 -3.35 -9.76
CA VAL A 25 2.07 -2.35 -10.17
C VAL A 25 0.86 -3.01 -10.78
N ASN A 26 -0.35 -2.58 -10.41
CA ASN A 26 -1.54 -3.05 -11.07
C ASN A 26 -1.52 -2.66 -12.55
N ARG A 27 -1.64 -3.65 -13.45
CA ARG A 27 -1.58 -3.44 -14.91
C ARG A 27 -2.56 -2.38 -15.41
N HIS A 28 -3.69 -2.21 -14.72
CA HIS A 28 -4.70 -1.22 -15.09
C HIS A 28 -4.33 0.20 -14.68
N LEU A 29 -3.45 0.38 -13.69
CA LEU A 29 -3.06 1.69 -13.16
C LEU A 29 -2.35 2.56 -14.20
N ARG A 30 -1.65 1.95 -15.18
CA ARG A 30 -1.00 2.68 -16.29
C ARG A 30 -1.96 3.52 -17.13
N LYS A 31 -3.26 3.15 -17.16
CA LYS A 31 -4.31 3.92 -17.84
C LYS A 31 -4.74 5.18 -17.08
N TYR A 32 -4.23 5.36 -15.86
CA TYR A 32 -4.57 6.45 -14.95
C TYR A 32 -3.29 7.24 -14.60
N PRO A 33 -2.71 8.02 -15.53
CA PRO A 33 -1.43 8.70 -15.30
C PRO A 33 -1.45 9.64 -14.09
N LYS A 34 -2.61 10.24 -13.79
CA LYS A 34 -2.84 11.08 -12.59
C LYS A 34 -2.72 10.33 -11.27
N LEU A 35 -2.90 9.01 -11.27
CA LEU A 35 -2.67 8.14 -10.11
C LEU A 35 -1.29 7.48 -10.19
N TYR A 36 -0.91 7.01 -11.38
CA TYR A 36 0.31 6.24 -11.61
C TYR A 36 1.57 6.98 -11.18
N PHE A 37 1.78 8.22 -11.63
CA PHE A 37 3.03 8.94 -11.34
C PHE A 37 3.15 9.31 -9.85
N PRO A 38 2.14 9.90 -9.20
CA PRO A 38 2.24 10.21 -7.77
C PRO A 38 2.49 8.97 -6.90
N ILE A 39 1.81 7.85 -7.21
CA ILE A 39 1.98 6.59 -6.46
C ILE A 39 3.37 6.02 -6.72
N LEU A 40 3.86 6.01 -7.97
CA LEU A 40 5.21 5.54 -8.26
C LEU A 40 6.29 6.36 -7.56
N THR A 41 6.13 7.68 -7.52
CA THR A 41 7.06 8.56 -6.82
C THR A 41 7.04 8.27 -5.31
N HIS A 42 5.85 8.10 -4.72
CA HIS A 42 5.68 7.71 -3.31
C HIS A 42 6.41 6.40 -3.01
N GLU A 43 6.20 5.36 -3.82
CA GLU A 43 6.86 4.07 -3.64
C GLU A 43 8.39 4.19 -3.77
N LEU A 44 8.89 4.98 -4.72
CA LEU A 44 10.33 5.18 -4.90
C LEU A 44 11.01 5.92 -3.74
N GLU A 45 10.25 6.69 -2.96
CA GLU A 45 10.72 7.43 -1.78
C GLU A 45 10.78 6.56 -0.51
N HIS A 46 10.15 5.38 -0.51
CA HIS A 46 10.21 4.47 0.63
C HIS A 46 11.61 3.90 0.88
N SER A 47 11.97 3.76 2.15
CA SER A 47 13.22 3.12 2.53
C SER A 47 13.15 1.60 2.31
N ASN A 48 14.29 0.90 2.25
CA ASN A 48 14.31 -0.57 2.12
C ASN A 48 14.02 -1.29 3.46
N GLN A 49 13.63 -0.56 4.51
CA GLN A 49 13.45 -1.16 5.83
C GLN A 49 12.06 -1.81 5.95
N PRO A 50 11.97 -3.01 6.55
CA PRO A 50 10.68 -3.69 6.76
C PRO A 50 9.76 -2.97 7.75
N PHE A 51 10.34 -2.11 8.60
CA PHE A 51 9.62 -1.21 9.50
C PHE A 51 10.41 0.09 9.61
N SER A 52 9.75 1.20 9.33
CA SER A 52 10.35 2.53 9.43
C SER A 52 9.26 3.52 9.83
N LEU A 53 9.43 4.17 10.98
CA LEU A 53 8.55 5.25 11.42
C LEU A 53 8.52 6.41 10.42
N TYR A 54 9.61 6.57 9.66
CA TYR A 54 9.67 7.51 8.54
C TYR A 54 8.71 7.09 7.41
N ASP A 55 8.73 5.82 7.01
CA ASP A 55 7.83 5.30 5.97
C ASP A 55 6.37 5.33 6.43
N LEU A 56 6.09 5.00 7.69
CA LEU A 56 4.75 5.11 8.27
C LEU A 56 4.23 6.56 8.27
N LYS A 57 5.09 7.52 8.63
CA LYS A 57 4.75 8.94 8.57
C LYS A 57 4.54 9.42 7.13
N HIS A 58 5.32 8.87 6.19
CA HIS A 58 5.21 9.19 4.78
C HIS A 58 3.92 8.63 4.18
N ASP A 59 3.50 7.44 4.57
CA ASP A 59 2.20 6.84 4.20
C ASP A 59 1.01 7.67 4.70
N ILE A 60 1.12 8.23 5.91
CA ILE A 60 0.06 9.06 6.51
C ILE A 60 0.04 10.47 5.92
N ASN A 61 1.22 11.04 5.62
CA ASN A 61 1.37 12.46 5.33
C ASN A 61 2.17 12.70 4.04
N SER A 62 1.88 11.91 3.01
CA SER A 62 2.56 11.97 1.72
C SER A 62 2.38 13.36 1.10
N HIS A 63 3.48 14.05 0.78
CA HIS A 63 3.45 15.33 0.06
C HIS A 63 2.87 15.18 -1.36
N ASN A 64 2.95 13.97 -1.91
CA ASN A 64 2.34 13.59 -3.17
C ASN A 64 0.83 13.40 -2.97
N LYS A 65 0.04 14.46 -3.21
CA LYS A 65 -1.42 14.42 -3.12
C LYS A 65 -2.00 13.49 -4.21
N VAL A 66 -2.06 12.20 -3.92
CA VAL A 66 -2.86 11.25 -4.71
C VAL A 66 -4.32 11.67 -4.55
N ASP A 67 -5.02 11.84 -5.68
CA ASP A 67 -6.45 12.10 -5.67
C ASP A 67 -7.18 10.85 -5.15
N GLN A 68 -7.55 10.88 -3.86
CA GLN A 68 -8.19 9.78 -3.16
C GLN A 68 -9.54 9.39 -3.79
N ILE A 69 -10.26 10.34 -4.40
CA ILE A 69 -11.54 10.06 -5.06
C ILE A 69 -11.28 9.26 -6.34
N GLN A 70 -10.27 9.64 -7.13
CA GLN A 70 -9.88 8.88 -8.31
C GLN A 70 -9.32 7.51 -7.94
N LEU A 71 -8.56 7.42 -6.85
CA LEU A 71 -8.03 6.16 -6.34
C LEU A 71 -9.17 5.23 -5.93
N LEU A 72 -10.16 5.74 -5.19
CA LEU A 72 -11.32 4.97 -4.79
C LEU A 72 -12.14 4.50 -5.99
N LYS A 73 -12.38 5.38 -6.98
CA LYS A 73 -13.02 5.00 -8.27
C LYS A 73 -12.25 3.90 -8.99
N PHE A 74 -10.92 3.96 -8.99
CA PHE A 74 -10.07 2.93 -9.55
C PHE A 74 -10.25 1.60 -8.81
N MET A 75 -10.26 1.61 -7.48
CA MET A 75 -10.46 0.40 -6.66
C MET A 75 -11.85 -0.22 -6.89
N PHE A 76 -12.91 0.58 -6.98
CA PHE A 76 -14.24 0.07 -7.32
C PHE A 76 -14.31 -0.54 -8.73
N LYS A 77 -13.61 0.05 -9.71
CA LYS A 77 -13.55 -0.50 -11.07
C LYS A 77 -12.68 -1.76 -11.16
N HIS A 78 -11.68 -1.88 -10.28
CA HIS A 78 -10.74 -2.98 -10.23
C HIS A 78 -10.71 -3.56 -8.81
N PRO A 79 -11.70 -4.38 -8.42
CA PRO A 79 -11.89 -4.78 -7.01
C PRO A 79 -10.72 -5.59 -6.44
N LYS A 80 -9.91 -6.23 -7.27
CA LYS A 80 -8.66 -6.88 -6.81
C LYS A 80 -7.63 -5.88 -6.25
N SER A 81 -7.81 -4.58 -6.48
CA SER A 81 -7.01 -3.52 -5.88
C SER A 81 -7.28 -3.34 -4.38
N PHE A 82 -8.42 -3.82 -3.87
CA PHE A 82 -8.70 -3.81 -2.42
C PHE A 82 -7.77 -4.73 -1.63
N THR A 83 -6.97 -5.60 -2.28
CA THR A 83 -5.92 -6.32 -1.54
C THR A 83 -4.87 -5.38 -0.94
N GLN A 84 -4.76 -4.13 -1.42
CA GLN A 84 -3.88 -3.09 -0.86
C GLN A 84 -4.22 -2.76 0.60
N ILE A 85 -5.48 -2.89 1.01
CA ILE A 85 -5.92 -2.57 2.39
C ILE A 85 -5.97 -3.81 3.28
N LEU A 86 -5.62 -4.99 2.76
CA LEU A 86 -5.64 -6.21 3.55
C LEU A 86 -4.29 -6.42 4.24
N PRO A 87 -4.26 -6.67 5.56
CA PRO A 87 -3.01 -6.96 6.28
C PRO A 87 -2.40 -8.32 5.87
N PHE A 88 -3.22 -9.21 5.30
CA PHE A 88 -2.81 -10.54 4.84
C PHE A 88 -3.38 -10.79 3.45
N TYR A 89 -2.54 -11.18 2.50
CA TYR A 89 -2.99 -11.50 1.16
C TYR A 89 -2.10 -12.54 0.47
N TYR A 90 -2.64 -13.17 -0.57
CA TYR A 90 -1.93 -14.16 -1.35
C TYR A 90 -1.54 -13.60 -2.73
N THR A 91 -0.28 -13.73 -3.11
CA THR A 91 0.21 -13.41 -4.46
C THR A 91 0.83 -14.65 -5.11
N PRO A 92 0.67 -14.85 -6.44
CA PRO A 92 1.29 -15.98 -7.13
C PRO A 92 2.81 -16.05 -6.99
N ARG A 93 3.47 -14.91 -6.73
CA ARG A 93 4.92 -14.81 -6.71
C ARG A 93 5.51 -14.99 -5.31
N ARG A 94 4.86 -14.46 -4.28
CA ARG A 94 5.34 -14.50 -2.89
C ARG A 94 4.54 -15.46 -2.01
N LYS A 95 3.51 -16.11 -2.56
CA LYS A 95 2.55 -16.93 -1.82
C LYS A 95 1.86 -16.09 -0.76
N PHE A 96 2.14 -16.27 0.52
CA PHE A 96 1.50 -15.54 1.61
C PHE A 96 2.32 -14.31 2.00
N VAL A 97 1.69 -13.14 1.98
CA VAL A 97 2.31 -11.86 2.34
C VAL A 97 1.60 -11.29 3.56
N ILE A 98 2.40 -10.82 4.52
CA ILE A 98 1.94 -10.11 5.72
C ILE A 98 2.47 -8.69 5.65
N ASP A 99 1.55 -7.72 5.67
CA ASP A 99 1.89 -6.31 5.79
C ASP A 99 1.88 -5.91 7.26
N ILE A 100 3.08 -5.74 7.84
CA ILE A 100 3.27 -5.47 9.26
C ILE A 100 2.67 -4.11 9.64
N ASN A 101 2.79 -3.09 8.78
CA ASN A 101 2.27 -1.75 9.06
C ASN A 101 0.74 -1.77 9.12
N LEU A 102 0.10 -2.45 8.17
CA LEU A 102 -1.35 -2.65 8.21
C LEU A 102 -1.76 -3.49 9.43
N CYS A 103 -1.04 -4.57 9.76
CA CYS A 103 -1.32 -5.35 10.97
C CYS A 103 -1.31 -4.46 12.23
N ILE A 104 -0.35 -3.56 12.36
CA ILE A 104 -0.27 -2.61 13.49
C ILE A 104 -1.47 -1.66 13.48
N ILE A 105 -1.79 -1.05 12.35
CA ILE A 105 -2.92 -0.11 12.22
C ILE A 105 -4.23 -0.81 12.62
N TYR A 106 -4.51 -1.99 12.08
CA TYR A 106 -5.70 -2.77 12.42
C TYR A 106 -5.73 -3.19 13.90
N SER A 107 -4.59 -3.55 14.49
CA SER A 107 -4.51 -3.89 15.91
C SER A 107 -4.84 -2.70 16.80
N VAL A 108 -4.32 -1.50 16.47
CA VAL A 108 -4.63 -0.26 17.19
C VAL A 108 -6.13 0.07 17.08
N MET A 109 -6.70 -0.01 15.88
CA MET A 109 -8.14 0.23 15.68
C MET A 109 -9.01 -0.74 16.49
N LEU A 110 -8.64 -2.02 16.56
CA LEU A 110 -9.34 -3.03 17.34
C LEU A 110 -9.29 -2.71 18.84
N LEU A 111 -8.11 -2.38 19.37
CA LEU A 111 -7.93 -2.03 20.79
C LEU A 111 -8.73 -0.78 21.17
N LEU A 112 -8.75 0.24 20.31
CA LEU A 112 -9.57 1.44 20.51
C LEU A 112 -11.08 1.10 20.53
N GLY A 113 -11.53 0.26 19.61
CA GLY A 113 -12.93 -0.19 19.56
C GLY A 113 -13.35 -0.94 20.83
N ILE A 114 -12.50 -1.84 21.31
CA ILE A 114 -12.70 -2.57 22.58
C ILE A 114 -12.72 -1.59 23.76
N GLY A 115 -11.80 -0.63 23.81
CA GLY A 115 -11.75 0.38 24.86
C GLY A 115 -13.00 1.28 24.89
N ILE A 116 -13.50 1.69 23.72
CA ILE A 116 -14.75 2.45 23.61
C ILE A 116 -15.93 1.62 24.10
N TYR A 117 -15.98 0.34 23.74
CA TYR A 117 -17.04 -0.57 24.20
C TYR A 117 -17.08 -0.66 25.74
N PHE A 118 -15.93 -0.94 26.39
CA PHE A 118 -15.83 -0.98 27.85
C PHE A 118 -16.02 0.37 28.55
N TRP A 119 -15.87 1.48 27.84
CA TRP A 119 -16.14 2.80 28.39
C TRP A 119 -17.64 3.14 28.36
N LEU A 120 -18.38 2.62 27.37
CA LEU A 120 -19.81 2.86 27.21
C LEU A 120 -20.71 1.88 27.98
N TYR A 121 -20.23 0.67 28.28
CA TYR A 121 -20.96 -0.43 28.92
C TYR A 121 -20.18 -0.96 30.13
#